data_AF-A0A354GM16-F1
#
_entry.id   AF-A0A354GM16-F1
#
_cell.length_a   1.000
_cell.length_b   1.000
_cell.length_c   1.000
_cell.angle_alpha   90.00
_cell.angle_beta   90.00
_cell.angle_gamma   90.00
#
_symmetry.space_group_name_H-M   'P 1'
#
loop_
_entity.id
_entity.type
_entity.pdbx_description
1 polymer ?
#
loop_
_entity_poly.entity_id
_entity_poly.type
_entity_poly.pdbx_seq_one_letter_code
_entity_poly.pdbx_strand_id
1 'polypeptide(L)'
;AGSRFPFGEDRPALTIGELCALPLGQALGLFQELQLTPRHKQVAGELLREVRDRLRFLVDVGLDYLTLGRAAPTLSGGETQRIRLAS
;
A
#
# COMPACT_ATOMS: atom_id res chain seq x y z
N ALA A 1 -20.63 5.35 5.73
CA ALA A 1 -19.91 6.16 4.71
C ALA A 1 -18.43 6.06 5.01
N GLY A 2 -17.63 5.47 4.10
CA GLY A 2 -16.20 5.28 4.34
C GLY A 2 -15.47 6.62 4.34
N SER A 3 -14.58 6.83 5.30
CA SER A 3 -13.63 7.94 5.30
C SER A 3 -12.78 7.84 4.03
N ARG A 4 -12.86 8.87 3.17
CA ARG A 4 -12.04 8.99 1.97
C ARG A 4 -10.74 9.71 2.33
N PHE A 5 -9.61 9.14 1.95
CA PHE A 5 -8.27 9.68 2.21
C PHE A 5 -7.76 10.42 0.98
N PRO A 6 -7.41 11.71 1.09
CA PRO A 6 -6.84 12.46 -0.03
C PRO A 6 -5.38 12.05 -0.27
N PHE A 7 -5.07 11.56 -1.47
CA PHE A 7 -3.71 11.20 -1.89
C PHE A 7 -3.12 12.26 -2.85
N GLY A 8 -3.17 13.54 -2.43
CA GLY A 8 -2.77 14.70 -3.24
C GLY A 8 -3.95 15.52 -3.76
N GLU A 9 -3.69 16.72 -4.29
CA GLU A 9 -4.72 17.67 -4.73
C GLU A 9 -5.42 17.24 -6.04
N ASP A 10 -4.72 16.51 -6.92
CA ASP A 10 -5.21 16.11 -8.25
C ASP A 10 -5.74 14.67 -8.32
N ARG A 11 -6.02 14.01 -7.18
CA ARG A 11 -6.47 12.60 -7.17
C ARG A 11 -7.72 12.39 -6.34
N PRO A 12 -8.62 11.49 -6.77
CA PRO A 12 -9.84 11.19 -6.03
C PRO A 12 -9.48 10.56 -4.68
N ALA A 13 -10.10 11.07 -3.62
CA ALA A 13 -9.91 10.53 -2.28
C ALA A 13 -10.45 9.09 -2.20
N LEU A 14 -9.63 8.17 -1.70
CA LEU A 14 -9.93 6.73 -1.69
C LEU A 14 -10.36 6.25 -0.31
N THR A 15 -11.31 5.34 -0.26
CA THR A 15 -11.59 4.55 0.95
C THR A 15 -10.50 3.50 1.16
N ILE A 16 -10.43 2.92 2.36
CA ILE A 16 -9.49 1.81 2.63
C ILE A 16 -9.72 0.60 1.72
N GLY A 17 -10.99 0.32 1.36
CA GLY A 17 -11.34 -0.77 0.46
C GLY A 17 -10.85 -0.52 -0.96
N GLU A 18 -11.04 0.71 -1.47
CA GLU A 18 -10.51 1.11 -2.77
C GLU A 18 -8.98 1.06 -2.79
N LEU A 19 -8.31 1.51 -1.72
CA LEU A 19 -6.86 1.40 -1.59
C LEU A 19 -6.37 -0.06 -1.62
N CYS A 20 -7.03 -0.96 -0.89
CA CYS A 20 -6.67 -2.38 -0.87
C CYS A 20 -6.93 -3.09 -2.20
N ALA A 21 -7.79 -2.53 -3.05
CA ALA A 21 -8.07 -3.06 -4.39
C ALA A 21 -7.06 -2.61 -5.44
N LEU A 22 -6.15 -1.67 -5.13
CA LEU A 22 -5.12 -1.23 -6.06
C LEU A 22 -3.96 -2.25 -6.16
N PRO A 23 -3.31 -2.33 -7.33
CA PRO A 23 -2.03 -3.01 -7.46
C PRO A 23 -1.02 -2.45 -6.46
N LEU A 24 -0.20 -3.31 -5.85
CA LEU A 24 0.79 -2.92 -4.84
C LEU A 24 1.76 -1.86 -5.37
N GLY A 25 2.14 -1.93 -6.64
CA GLY A 25 2.97 -0.91 -7.28
C GLY A 25 2.30 0.47 -7.31
N GLN A 26 0.99 0.52 -7.59
CA GLN A 26 0.22 1.78 -7.57
C GLN A 26 0.02 2.29 -6.14
N ALA A 27 -0.31 1.39 -5.20
CA ALA A 27 -0.44 1.75 -3.79
C ALA A 27 0.87 2.32 -3.23
N LEU A 28 2.01 1.72 -3.56
CA LEU A 28 3.33 2.22 -3.18
C LEU A 28 3.57 3.64 -3.72
N GLY A 29 3.29 3.88 -5.00
CA GLY A 29 3.38 5.22 -5.60
C GLY A 29 2.56 6.26 -4.84
N LEU A 30 1.32 5.92 -4.47
CA LEU A 30 0.46 6.80 -3.67
C LEU A 30 1.06 7.14 -2.30
N PHE A 31 1.59 6.15 -1.59
CA PHE A 31 2.22 6.38 -0.28
C PHE A 31 3.53 7.15 -0.37
N GLN A 32 4.27 7.05 -1.48
CA GLN A 32 5.51 7.80 -1.70
C GLN A 32 5.25 9.29 -1.96
N GLU A 33 4.16 9.61 -2.66
CA GLU A 33 3.78 10.99 -2.99
C GLU A 33 2.99 11.69 -1.88
N LEU A 34 2.56 10.95 -0.86
CA LEU A 34 1.75 11.48 0.24
C LEU A 34 2.49 12.58 1.02
N GLN A 35 1.97 13.81 0.94
CA GLN A 35 2.45 14.95 1.70
C GLN A 35 1.72 15.06 3.04
N LEU A 36 2.47 15.12 4.13
CA LEU A 36 1.92 15.28 5.48
C LEU A 36 2.24 16.65 6.02
N THR A 37 1.26 17.25 6.70
CA THR A 37 1.51 18.41 7.55
C THR A 37 2.46 18.01 8.70
N PRO A 38 3.21 18.96 9.30
CA PRO A 38 4.08 18.67 10.44
C PRO A 38 3.36 17.94 11.59
N ARG A 39 2.11 18.31 11.85
CA ARG A 39 1.25 17.68 12.87
C ARG A 39 0.91 16.23 12.52
N HIS A 40 0.52 15.95 11.28
CA HIS A 40 0.24 14.56 10.86
C HIS A 40 1.51 13.71 10.87
N LYS A 41 2.66 14.29 10.50
CA LYS A 41 3.94 13.59 10.51
C LYS A 41 4.37 13.16 11.93
N GLN A 42 4.10 13.97 12.95
CA GLN A 42 4.38 13.60 14.35
C GLN A 42 3.59 12.37 14.81
N VAL A 43 2.40 12.12 14.25
CA VAL A 43 1.53 11.01 14.66
C VAL A 43 1.70 9.79 13.76
N ALA A 44 1.77 9.98 12.44
CA ALA A 44 1.71 8.90 11.45
C ALA A 44 3.04 8.66 10.72
N GLY A 45 4.08 9.45 10.98
CA GLY A 45 5.33 9.42 10.20
C GLY A 45 6.05 8.07 10.22
N GLU A 46 6.17 7.44 11.39
CA GLU A 46 6.78 6.11 11.54
C GLU A 46 5.90 5.03 10.93
N LEU A 47 4.59 5.07 11.17
CA LEU A 47 3.63 4.13 10.58
C LEU A 47 3.69 4.16 9.04
N LEU A 48 3.72 5.35 8.44
CA LEU A 48 3.78 5.50 6.99
C LEU A 48 5.15 5.15 6.41
N ARG A 49 6.22 5.19 7.21
CA ARG A 49 7.51 4.63 6.82
C ARG A 49 7.40 3.10 6.71
N GLU A 50 6.90 2.45 7.75
CA GLU A 50 6.73 0.98 7.79
C GLU A 50 5.84 0.47 6.64
N VAL A 51 4.73 1.16 6.37
CA VAL A 51 3.83 0.82 5.25
C VAL A 51 4.58 0.89 3.91
N ARG A 52 5.36 1.96 3.69
CA ARG A 52 6.15 2.11 2.45
C ARG A 52 7.22 1.03 2.32
N ASP A 53 7.90 0.69 3.41
CA ASP A 53 8.98 -0.29 3.41
C ASP A 53 8.43 -1.71 3.10
N ARG A 54 7.29 -2.09 3.69
CA ARG A 54 6.60 -3.36 3.39
C ARG A 54 6.09 -3.41 1.94
N LEU A 55 5.44 -2.35 1.47
CA LEU A 55 4.98 -2.26 0.09
C LEU A 55 6.15 -2.33 -0.89
N ARG A 56 7.25 -1.64 -0.60
CA ARG A 56 8.48 -1.66 -1.40
C ARG A 56 9.03 -3.08 -1.49
N PHE A 57 9.17 -3.78 -0.37
CA PHE A 57 9.67 -5.15 -0.38
C PHE A 57 8.83 -6.05 -1.27
N LEU A 58 7.50 -6.01 -1.13
CA LEU A 58 6.59 -6.82 -1.96
C LEU A 58 6.74 -6.51 -3.46
N VAL A 59 6.91 -5.23 -3.82
CA VAL A 59 7.18 -4.80 -5.20
C VAL A 59 8.54 -5.31 -5.68
N ASP A 60 9.58 -5.21 -4.85
CA ASP A 60 10.95 -5.61 -5.20
C ASP A 60 11.09 -7.12 -5.41
N VAL A 61 10.27 -7.94 -4.74
CA VAL A 61 10.18 -9.39 -5.02
C VAL A 61 9.24 -9.73 -6.19
N GLY A 62 8.74 -8.73 -6.92
CA GLY A 62 7.94 -8.90 -8.14
C GLY A 62 6.50 -9.30 -7.88
N LEU A 63 5.88 -8.75 -6.84
CA LEU A 63 4.44 -8.89 -6.54
C LEU A 63 3.66 -7.60 -6.78
N ASP A 64 4.22 -6.67 -7.55
CA ASP A 64 3.68 -5.34 -7.85
C ASP A 64 2.25 -5.34 -8.44
N TYR A 65 1.90 -6.40 -9.17
CA TYR A 65 0.60 -6.61 -9.80
C TYR A 65 -0.48 -7.16 -8.84
N LEU A 66 -0.10 -7.65 -7.66
CA LEU A 66 -1.07 -8.12 -6.65
C LEU A 66 -1.80 -6.95 -6.01
N THR A 67 -2.92 -7.24 -5.37
CA THR A 67 -3.65 -6.26 -4.54
C THR A 67 -3.70 -6.78 -3.11
N LEU A 68 -3.76 -5.89 -2.11
CA LEU A 68 -3.91 -6.29 -0.70
C LEU A 68 -5.22 -7.03 -0.43
N GLY A 69 -6.25 -6.77 -1.25
CA GLY A 69 -7.54 -7.45 -1.20
C GLY A 69 -7.58 -8.83 -1.86
N ARG A 70 -6.51 -9.29 -2.53
CA ARG A 70 -6.48 -10.61 -3.17
C ARG A 70 -6.53 -11.71 -2.11
N ALA A 71 -7.50 -12.60 -2.22
CA ALA A 71 -7.66 -13.70 -1.28
C ALA A 71 -6.48 -14.68 -1.35
N ALA A 72 -5.89 -15.01 -0.19
CA ALA A 72 -4.73 -15.89 -0.07
C ALA A 72 -4.85 -17.25 -0.78
N PRO A 73 -6.03 -17.94 -0.79
CA PRO A 73 -6.19 -19.22 -1.50
C PRO A 73 -6.00 -19.14 -3.02
N THR A 74 -6.04 -17.94 -3.60
CA THR A 74 -5.88 -17.74 -5.05
C THR A 74 -4.42 -17.54 -5.46
N LEU A 75 -3.49 -17.48 -4.50
CA LEU A 75 -2.07 -17.28 -4.78
C LEU A 75 -1.42 -18.58 -5.27
N SER A 76 -0.55 -18.45 -6.25
CA SER A 76 0.38 -19.51 -6.64
C SER A 76 1.38 -19.81 -5.52
N GLY A 77 2.02 -20.98 -5.59
CA GLY A 77 3.08 -21.37 -4.65
C GLY A 77 4.25 -20.37 -4.65
N GLY A 78 4.66 -19.90 -5.84
CA GLY A 78 5.74 -18.91 -5.98
C GLY A 78 5.39 -17.52 -5.44
N GLU A 79 4.13 -17.09 -5.54
CA GLU A 79 3.66 -15.84 -4.89
C GLU A 79 3.66 -16.00 -3.36
N THR A 80 3.12 -17.10 -2.84
CA THR A 80 3.10 -17.39 -1.40
C THR A 80 4.50 -17.44 -0.81
N GLN A 81 5.45 -18.05 -1.50
CA GLN A 81 6.85 -18.11 -1.06
C GLN A 81 7.46 -16.71 -0.97
N ARG A 82 7.28 -15.87 -1.98
CA ARG A 82 7.82 -14.51 -2.00
C ARG A 82 7.22 -13.61 -0.92
N ILE A 83 5.93 -13.78 -0.60
CA ILE A 83 5.28 -13.08 0.53
C ILE A 83 5.93 -13.49 1.86
N ARG A 84 6.26 -14.77 2.07
CA ARG A 84 6.93 -15.23 3.30
C ARG A 84 8.37 -14.74 3.43
N LEU A 85 9.03 -14.44 2.32
CA LEU A 85 10.35 -13.80 2.34
C LEU A 85 10.24 -12.31 2.69
N ALA A 86 9.07 -11.71 2.50
CA ALA A 86 8.77 -10.31 2.76
C ALA A 86 8.24 -10.00 4.17
N SER A 87 7.98 -11.04 4.97
CA SER A 87 7.35 -10.93 6.30
C SER A 87 8.33 -10.81 7.44
#